data_AF-A0A924JVB0-F1
#
_entry.id   AF-A0A924JVB0-F1
#
_cell.length_a   1.000
_cell.length_b   1.000
_cell.length_c   1.000
_cell.angle_alpha   90.00
_cell.angle_beta   90.00
_cell.angle_gamma   90.00
#
_symmetry.space_group_name_H-M   'P 1'
#
loop_
_entity.id
_entity.type
_entity.pdbx_description
1 polymer ?
#
loop_
_entity_poly.entity_id
_entity_poly.type
_entity_poly.pdbx_seq_one_letter_code
_entity_poly.pdbx_strand_id
1 'polypeptide(L)'
;MVYSTPLVIGSFPADGVGALKASFLIPEQLRSGTHTIEATGWISRHVMNVEFTVVTAAVAAPLSTQLWILVVLGVLFTGAISLTIYFRRSIAQRFSGGSEPAGSAL
;
A
#
# COMPACT_ATOMS: atom_id res chain seq x y z
N MET A 1 -23.61 -11.36 -15.56
CA MET A 1 -22.53 -10.47 -16.04
C MET A 1 -22.94 -9.05 -15.69
N VAL A 2 -22.21 -8.40 -14.78
CA VAL A 2 -22.48 -6.99 -14.43
C VAL A 2 -21.84 -6.14 -15.52
N TYR A 3 -22.64 -5.68 -16.47
CA TYR A 3 -22.20 -4.69 -17.43
C TYR A 3 -22.07 -3.36 -16.64
N SER A 4 -20.86 -2.82 -16.51
CA SER A 4 -20.71 -1.49 -15.94
C SER A 4 -21.40 -0.49 -16.86
N THR A 5 -21.86 0.64 -16.32
CA THR A 5 -22.36 1.74 -17.15
C THR A 5 -21.22 2.26 -18.02
N PRO A 6 -21.27 2.09 -19.36
CA PRO A 6 -20.17 2.51 -20.22
C PRO A 6 -20.10 4.03 -20.26
N LEU A 7 -18.89 4.58 -20.07
CA LEU A 7 -18.64 6.00 -20.25
C LEU A 7 -18.36 6.26 -21.73
N VAL A 8 -19.20 7.06 -22.38
CA VAL A 8 -18.97 7.47 -23.77
C VAL A 8 -17.84 8.52 -23.79
N ILE A 9 -16.70 8.14 -24.35
CA ILE A 9 -15.53 9.02 -24.50
C ILE A 9 -15.75 10.03 -25.64
N GLY A 10 -16.37 9.59 -26.74
CA GLY A 10 -16.68 10.45 -27.88
C GLY A 10 -17.13 9.68 -29.11
N SER A 11 -17.37 10.42 -30.19
CA SER A 11 -17.68 9.88 -31.52
C SER A 11 -16.70 10.45 -32.52
N PHE A 12 -16.16 9.58 -33.36
CA PHE A 12 -15.12 9.92 -34.31
C PHE A 12 -15.51 9.42 -35.71
N PRO A 13 -15.33 10.24 -36.76
CA PRO A 13 -15.56 9.77 -38.12
C PRO A 13 -14.51 8.73 -38.50
N ALA A 14 -14.97 7.65 -39.14
CA ALA A 14 -14.05 6.75 -39.85
C ALA A 14 -13.52 7.45 -41.10
N ASP A 15 -12.33 7.08 -41.55
CA ASP A 15 -11.75 7.58 -42.79
C ASP A 15 -12.45 6.99 -44.03
N GLY A 16 -12.04 7.44 -45.22
CA GLY A 16 -12.62 6.99 -46.50
C GLY A 16 -12.41 5.50 -46.81
N VAL A 17 -11.61 4.79 -46.01
CA VAL A 17 -11.35 3.34 -46.12
C VAL A 17 -12.06 2.56 -45.01
N GLY A 18 -12.81 3.23 -44.13
CA GLY A 18 -13.50 2.63 -42.99
C GLY A 18 -12.61 2.35 -41.78
N ALA A 19 -11.37 2.83 -41.78
CA ALA A 19 -10.49 2.74 -40.63
C ALA A 19 -10.74 3.91 -39.66
N LEU A 20 -10.56 3.65 -38.37
CA LEU A 20 -10.68 4.64 -37.31
C LEU A 20 -9.34 4.80 -36.60
N LYS A 21 -8.85 6.04 -36.52
CA LYS A 21 -7.71 6.42 -35.68
C LYS A 21 -8.12 7.61 -34.81
N ALA A 22 -8.26 7.37 -33.52
CA ALA A 22 -8.63 8.38 -32.53
C ALA A 22 -7.64 8.38 -31.37
N SER A 23 -7.39 9.56 -30.82
CA SER A 23 -6.70 9.74 -29.54
C SER A 23 -7.66 10.39 -28.56
N PHE A 24 -7.63 9.92 -27.32
CA PHE A 24 -8.43 10.47 -26.24
C PHE A 24 -7.63 10.46 -24.95
N LEU A 25 -7.99 11.34 -24.03
CA LEU A 25 -7.42 11.37 -22.69
C LEU A 25 -8.16 10.35 -21.82
N ILE A 26 -7.40 9.59 -21.03
CA ILE A 26 -7.97 8.72 -20.01
C ILE A 26 -8.51 9.63 -18.88
N PRO A 27 -9.79 9.50 -18.46
CA PRO A 27 -10.34 10.32 -17.39
C PRO A 27 -9.54 10.17 -16.10
N GLU A 28 -9.20 11.29 -15.44
CA GLU A 28 -8.34 11.28 -14.25
C GLU A 28 -8.98 10.55 -13.05
N GLN A 29 -10.31 10.48 -13.01
CA GLN A 29 -11.07 9.80 -11.96
C GLN A 29 -11.19 8.29 -12.21
N LEU A 30 -10.59 7.73 -13.26
CA LEU A 30 -10.55 6.28 -13.44
C LEU A 30 -9.73 5.64 -12.32
N ARG A 31 -10.35 4.69 -11.63
CA ARG A 31 -9.64 3.86 -10.65
C ARG A 31 -8.55 3.05 -11.35
N SER A 32 -7.42 2.84 -10.68
CA SER A 32 -6.41 1.87 -11.11
C SER A 32 -7.02 0.48 -11.34
N GLY A 33 -6.63 -0.19 -12.42
CA GLY A 33 -7.12 -1.51 -12.77
C GLY A 33 -7.23 -1.73 -14.28
N THR A 34 -7.73 -2.91 -14.64
CA THR A 34 -8.03 -3.27 -16.04
C THR A 34 -9.36 -2.64 -16.45
N HIS A 35 -9.35 -1.98 -17.62
CA HIS A 35 -10.51 -1.36 -18.23
C HIS A 35 -10.62 -1.82 -19.69
N THR A 36 -11.83 -1.79 -20.24
CA THR A 36 -12.12 -2.15 -21.63
C THR A 36 -12.53 -0.92 -22.40
N ILE A 37 -11.89 -0.68 -23.54
CA ILE A 37 -12.34 0.27 -24.55
C ILE A 37 -13.19 -0.50 -25.55
N GLU A 38 -14.38 0.02 -25.82
CA GLU A 38 -15.28 -0.49 -26.84
C GLU A 38 -15.47 0.58 -27.93
N ALA A 39 -15.24 0.19 -29.17
CA ALA A 39 -15.51 1.00 -30.35
C ALA A 39 -16.68 0.37 -31.13
N THR A 40 -17.78 1.12 -31.24
CA THR A 40 -19.00 0.68 -31.93
C THR A 40 -19.21 1.47 -33.22
N GLY A 41 -19.26 0.79 -34.35
CA GLY A 41 -19.62 1.39 -35.63
C GLY A 41 -21.11 1.73 -35.68
N TRP A 42 -21.45 3.01 -35.89
CA TRP A 42 -22.85 3.48 -35.82
C TRP A 42 -23.75 2.84 -36.88
N ILE A 43 -23.23 2.67 -38.10
CA ILE A 43 -23.98 2.11 -39.24
C ILE A 43 -23.77 0.59 -39.33
N SER A 44 -22.51 0.14 -39.28
CA SER A 44 -22.16 -1.28 -39.44
C SER A 44 -22.51 -2.13 -38.23
N ARG A 45 -22.72 -1.51 -37.05
CA ARG A 45 -22.88 -2.17 -35.75
C ARG A 45 -21.73 -3.11 -35.38
N HIS A 46 -20.58 -2.95 -36.03
CA HIS A 46 -19.39 -3.70 -35.69
C HIS A 46 -18.83 -3.21 -34.36
N VAL A 47 -18.45 -4.12 -33.48
CA VAL A 47 -17.93 -3.83 -32.15
C VAL A 47 -16.51 -4.36 -32.05
N MET A 48 -15.58 -3.51 -31.64
CA MET A 48 -14.20 -3.88 -31.38
C MET A 48 -13.82 -3.50 -29.95
N ASN A 49 -13.26 -4.46 -29.22
CA ASN A 49 -12.92 -4.31 -27.81
C ASN A 49 -11.41 -4.48 -27.61
N VAL A 50 -10.83 -3.61 -26.79
CA VAL A 50 -9.41 -3.67 -26.41
C VAL A 50 -9.30 -3.41 -24.92
N GLU A 51 -8.49 -4.22 -24.24
CA GLU A 51 -8.20 -4.03 -22.82
C GLU A 51 -6.97 -3.15 -22.62
N PHE A 52 -7.01 -2.33 -21.59
CA PHE A 52 -5.87 -1.53 -21.15
C PHE A 52 -5.84 -1.45 -19.62
N THR A 53 -4.64 -1.25 -19.07
CA THR A 53 -4.45 -1.19 -17.62
C THR A 53 -4.07 0.23 -17.20
N VAL A 54 -4.88 0.82 -16.32
CA VAL A 54 -4.55 2.09 -15.67
C VAL A 54 -3.74 1.78 -14.42
N VAL A 55 -2.49 2.26 -14.39
CA VAL A 55 -1.62 2.19 -13.21
C VAL A 55 -1.56 3.57 -12.55
N THR A 56 -1.85 3.63 -11.27
CA THR A 56 -1.54 4.82 -10.47
C THR A 56 -0.05 4.85 -10.20
N ALA A 57 0.58 6.02 -10.33
CA ALA A 57 1.95 6.19 -9.89
C ALA A 57 2.01 5.93 -8.39
N ALA A 58 2.89 5.02 -7.96
CA ALA A 58 3.17 4.83 -6.55
C ALA A 58 3.82 6.10 -6.02
N VAL A 59 3.05 6.92 -5.30
CA VAL A 59 3.58 8.09 -4.61
C VAL A 59 4.35 7.57 -3.40
N ALA A 60 5.68 7.65 -3.46
CA ALA A 60 6.50 7.43 -2.28
C ALA A 60 6.09 8.45 -1.21
N ALA A 61 5.69 7.97 -0.03
CA ALA A 61 5.41 8.86 1.09
C ALA A 61 6.69 9.65 1.42
N PRO A 62 6.59 10.97 1.67
CA PRO A 62 7.76 11.76 2.04
C PRO A 62 8.36 11.19 3.32
N LEU A 63 9.69 11.04 3.36
CA LEU A 63 10.44 10.51 4.51
C LEU A 63 10.01 11.15 5.83
N SER A 64 9.64 12.44 5.81
CA SER A 64 9.11 13.19 6.94
C SER A 64 7.87 12.55 7.59
N THR A 65 6.96 11.95 6.80
CA THR A 65 5.77 11.24 7.32
C THR A 65 6.09 9.85 7.88
N GLN A 66 7.31 9.33 7.67
CA GLN A 66 7.75 8.02 8.15
C GLN A 66 8.74 8.11 9.33
N LEU A 67 9.25 9.30 9.66
CA LEU A 67 10.21 9.47 10.77
C LEU A 67 9.64 9.05 12.14
N TRP A 68 8.34 9.27 12.37
CA TRP A 68 7.71 8.85 13.62
C TRP A 68 7.72 7.31 13.81
N ILE A 69 7.71 6.54 12.72
CA ILE A 69 7.79 5.08 12.77
C ILE A 69 9.14 4.66 13.35
N LEU A 70 10.23 5.30 12.91
CA LEU A 70 11.57 5.06 13.45
C LEU A 70 11.67 5.46 14.93
N VAL A 71 11.02 6.56 15.33
CA VAL A 71 10.96 6.99 16.74
C VAL A 71 10.22 5.95 17.59
N VAL A 72 9.04 5.49 17.15
CA VAL A 72 8.26 4.45 17.85
C VAL A 72 9.05 3.16 17.94
N LEU A 73 9.68 2.73 16.84
CA LEU A 73 10.51 1.52 16.83
C LEU A 73 11.68 1.64 17.82
N GLY A 74 12.33 2.80 17.86
CA GLY A 74 13.42 3.09 18.79
C GLY A 74 12.99 3.05 20.26
N VAL A 75 11.85 3.67 20.59
CA VAL A 75 11.28 3.62 21.96
C VAL A 75 10.94 2.19 22.36
N LEU A 76 10.34 1.42 21.46
CA LEU A 76 9.95 0.03 21.72
C LEU A 76 11.18 -0.86 21.93
N PHE A 77 12.23 -0.66 21.13
CA PHE A 77 13.52 -1.35 21.28
C PHE A 77 14.21 -0.99 22.60
N THR A 78 14.23 0.29 22.96
CA THR A 78 14.81 0.76 24.22
C THR A 78 14.04 0.20 25.41
N GLY A 79 12.71 0.18 25.36
CA GLY A 79 11.85 -0.40 26.38
C GLY A 79 12.10 -1.90 26.57
N ALA A 80 12.26 -2.66 25.48
CA ALA A 80 12.58 -4.08 25.55
C ALA A 80 13.95 -4.34 26.21
N ILE A 81 14.96 -3.52 25.88
CA ILE A 81 16.29 -3.60 26.50
C ILE A 81 16.20 -3.28 27.99
N SER A 82 15.53 -2.18 28.37
CA SER A 82 15.36 -1.79 29.77
C SER A 82 14.64 -2.87 30.58
N LEU A 83 13.59 -3.47 30.02
CA LEU A 83 12.87 -4.58 30.65
C LEU A 83 13.77 -5.80 30.88
N THR A 84 14.58 -6.13 29.88
CA THR A 84 15.51 -7.27 29.96
C THR A 84 16.58 -7.06 31.05
N ILE A 85 17.15 -5.85 31.12
CA ILE A 85 18.13 -5.49 32.15
C ILE A 85 17.50 -5.51 33.54
N TYR A 86 16.29 -4.94 33.68
CA TYR A 86 15.56 -4.93 34.94
C TYR A 86 15.25 -6.34 35.44
N PHE A 87 14.76 -7.22 34.56
CA PHE A 87 14.48 -8.62 34.87
C PHE A 87 15.74 -9.39 35.29
N ARG A 88 16.88 -9.16 34.61
CA ARG A 88 18.16 -9.75 35.03
C ARG A 88 18.58 -9.29 36.42
N ARG A 89 18.42 -8.00 36.72
CA ARG A 89 18.76 -7.43 38.03
C ARG A 89 17.87 -7.96 39.16
N SER A 90 16.57 -8.07 38.92
CA SER A 90 15.62 -8.54 39.93
C SER A 90 15.84 -10.00 40.30
N ILE A 91 16.20 -10.84 39.32
CA ILE A 91 16.61 -12.23 39.56
C ILE A 91 17.90 -12.27 40.39
N ALA A 92 18.92 -11.49 40.03
CA ALA A 92 20.19 -11.48 40.74
C ALA A 92 20.04 -11.08 42.23
N GLN A 93 19.21 -10.07 42.52
CA GLN A 93 18.96 -9.61 43.90
C GLN A 93 18.24 -10.65 44.76
N ARG A 94 17.33 -11.44 44.18
CA ARG A 94 16.65 -12.51 44.91
C ARG A 94 17.57 -13.66 45.32
N PHE A 95 18.65 -13.90 44.58
CA PHE A 95 19.61 -14.95 44.89
C PHE A 95 20.80 -14.49 45.75
N SER A 96 21.05 -13.17 45.86
CA SER A 96 22.13 -12.63 46.70
C SER A 96 21.73 -12.31 48.15
N GLY A 97 20.43 -12.34 48.48
CA GLY A 97 19.93 -12.00 49.82
C GLY A 97 19.99 -13.12 50.87
N GLY A 98 20.64 -14.24 50.58
CA GLY A 98 20.55 -15.49 51.37
C GLY A 98 21.79 -15.91 52.16
N SER A 99 22.78 -15.04 52.38
CA SER A 99 23.96 -15.37 53.21
C SER A 99 24.10 -14.40 54.38
N GLU A 100 23.30 -14.61 55.42
CA GLU A 100 23.55 -14.05 56.74
C GLU A 100 24.72 -14.83 57.36
N PRO A 101 25.84 -14.18 57.75
CA PRO A 101 26.94 -14.88 58.36
C PRO A 101 26.53 -15.30 59.78
N ALA A 102 26.50 -16.61 60.02
CA ALA A 102 26.43 -17.17 61.37
C ALA A 102 27.71 -16.79 62.15
N GLY A 103 27.70 -15.56 62.68
CA GLY A 103 28.75 -14.99 63.51
C GLY A 103 28.38 -15.10 64.98
N SER A 104 29.09 -16.00 65.67
CA SER A 104 29.41 -15.99 67.11
C SER A 104 28.31 -15.68 68.13
N ALA A 105 27.83 -16.72 68.80
CA ALA A 105 27.45 -16.61 70.21
C ALA A 105 28.46 -17.44 71.03
N LEU A 106 29.23 -16.72 71.85
CA LEU A 106 30.02 -17.22 72.98
C LEU A 106 29.11 -17.91 74.01
#